data_AF-A0AAD1M0S6-F1
#
_entry.id   AF-A0AAD1M0S6-F1
#
_cell.length_a   1.000
_cell.length_b   1.000
_cell.length_c   1.000
_cell.angle_alpha   90.00
_cell.angle_beta   90.00
_cell.angle_gamma   90.00
#
_symmetry.space_group_name_H-M   'P 1'
#
loop_
_entity.id
_entity.type
_entity.pdbx_description
1 polymer ?
#
loop_
_entity_poly.entity_id
_entity_poly.type
_entity_poly.pdbx_seq_one_letter_code
_entity_poly.pdbx_strand_id
1 'polypeptide(L)'
;MIRALLSMCARWVINTAAGLTAACRPVMRWGLWQGIHITGTDSPYDFLVATRTVTTRTVSKHVTADVLLIAGADDHYVRLRQSHRQARDLSAARSVTTRVFTAAEQASNHCQVGNSGACIRTILSWIDTITPSADPLPV
;
A
#
# COMPACT_ATOMS: atom_id res chain seq x y z
N MET A 1 -19.23 -7.21 1.93
CA MET A 1 -20.10 -6.46 2.86
C MET A 1 -19.86 -4.95 2.82
N ILE A 2 -18.72 -4.42 3.32
CA ILE A 2 -18.46 -2.96 3.36
C ILE A 2 -18.59 -2.28 1.99
N ARG A 3 -18.05 -2.89 0.91
CA ARG A 3 -18.21 -2.36 -0.46
C ARG A 3 -19.67 -2.22 -0.91
N ALA A 4 -20.54 -3.14 -0.52
CA ALA A 4 -21.96 -3.10 -0.85
C ALA A 4 -22.70 -2.03 -0.03
N LEU A 5 -22.37 -1.88 1.26
CA LEU A 5 -22.91 -0.81 2.10
C LEU A 5 -22.50 0.58 1.59
N LEU A 6 -21.27 0.72 1.09
CA LEU A 6 -20.80 1.96 0.46
C LEU A 6 -21.52 2.26 -0.86
N SER A 7 -21.82 1.25 -1.69
CA SER A 7 -22.58 1.45 -2.93
C SER A 7 -24.06 1.77 -2.69
N MET A 8 -24.63 1.29 -1.57
CA MET A 8 -25.99 1.63 -1.16
C MET A 8 -26.08 2.94 -0.36
N CYS A 9 -24.97 3.67 -0.22
CA CYS A 9 -24.90 4.88 0.59
C CYS A 9 -25.45 4.71 2.02
N ALA A 10 -25.24 3.53 2.63
CA ALA A 10 -25.75 3.18 3.95
C ALA A 10 -24.96 3.86 5.09
N ARG A 11 -24.97 5.20 5.11
CA ARG A 11 -24.22 6.07 6.02
C ARG A 11 -24.44 5.70 7.49
N TRP A 12 -25.70 5.61 7.89
CA TRP A 12 -26.11 5.28 9.26
C TRP A 12 -25.53 3.94 9.72
N VAL A 13 -25.69 2.88 8.92
CA VAL A 13 -25.19 1.54 9.25
C VAL A 13 -23.67 1.56 9.44
N ILE A 14 -22.95 2.21 8.52
CA ILE A 14 -21.48 2.29 8.57
C ILE A 14 -21.01 3.08 9.79
N ASN A 15 -21.59 4.25 10.05
CA ASN A 15 -21.18 5.10 11.16
C ASN A 15 -21.50 4.47 12.52
N THR A 16 -22.68 3.86 12.68
CA THR A 16 -23.05 3.16 13.92
C THR A 16 -22.13 1.97 14.17
N ALA A 17 -21.89 1.12 13.17
CA ALA A 17 -20.99 -0.02 13.32
C ALA A 17 -19.54 0.41 13.60
N ALA A 18 -19.07 1.48 12.95
CA ALA A 18 -17.76 2.06 13.19
C ALA A 18 -17.62 2.58 14.62
N GLY A 19 -18.62 3.29 15.15
CA GLY A 19 -18.64 3.77 16.52
C GLY A 19 -18.56 2.65 17.55
N LEU A 20 -19.38 1.60 17.38
CA LEU A 20 -19.35 0.42 18.25
C LEU A 20 -17.99 -0.29 18.22
N THR A 21 -17.44 -0.50 17.02
CA THR A 21 -16.15 -1.19 16.86
C THR A 21 -15.00 -0.36 17.42
N ALA A 22 -15.02 0.96 17.23
CA ALA A 22 -14.04 1.88 17.78
C ALA A 22 -14.07 1.92 19.31
N ALA A 23 -15.25 1.82 19.93
CA ALA A 23 -15.37 1.78 21.38
C ALA A 23 -14.65 0.58 22.00
N CYS A 24 -14.67 -0.58 21.32
CA CYS A 24 -14.08 -1.83 21.84
C CYS A 24 -12.64 -2.08 21.38
N ARG A 25 -12.13 -1.39 20.34
CA ARG A 25 -10.84 -1.70 19.73
C ARG A 25 -9.98 -0.44 19.56
N PRO A 26 -8.97 -0.22 20.43
CA PRO A 26 -8.13 0.98 20.40
C PRO A 26 -7.45 1.26 19.05
N VAL A 27 -6.93 0.23 18.39
CA VAL A 27 -6.30 0.36 17.06
C VAL A 27 -7.30 0.82 16.00
N MET A 28 -8.54 0.30 16.05
CA MET A 28 -9.60 0.73 15.14
C MET A 28 -10.04 2.16 15.42
N ARG A 29 -10.18 2.54 16.70
CA ARG A 29 -10.49 3.90 17.11
C ARG A 29 -9.48 4.90 16.59
N TRP A 30 -8.20 4.61 16.80
CA TRP A 30 -7.11 5.45 16.30
C TRP A 30 -7.10 5.49 14.77
N GLY A 31 -7.24 4.34 14.09
CA GLY A 31 -7.23 4.28 12.62
C GLY A 31 -8.38 5.06 11.97
N LEU A 32 -9.58 5.02 12.55
CA LEU A 32 -10.72 5.82 12.08
C LEU A 32 -10.50 7.31 12.35
N TRP A 33 -10.05 7.68 13.55
CA TRP A 33 -9.76 9.07 13.89
C TRP A 33 -8.70 9.68 12.96
N GLN A 34 -7.58 8.97 12.77
CA GLN A 34 -6.53 9.39 11.85
C GLN A 34 -7.03 9.44 10.40
N GLY A 35 -7.77 8.42 9.95
CA GLY A 35 -8.32 8.37 8.60
C GLY A 35 -9.21 9.57 8.28
N ILE A 36 -10.12 9.91 9.20
CA ILE A 36 -10.98 11.09 9.14
C ILE A 36 -10.13 12.37 9.09
N HIS A 37 -9.14 12.49 9.99
CA HIS A 37 -8.27 13.64 10.06
C HIS A 37 -7.46 13.89 8.76
N ILE A 38 -6.75 12.88 8.25
CA ILE A 38 -5.87 13.04 7.07
C ILE A 38 -6.66 13.22 5.77
N THR A 39 -7.90 12.74 5.73
CA THR A 39 -8.77 12.92 4.55
C THR A 39 -9.61 14.19 4.62
N GLY A 40 -9.59 14.92 5.74
CA GLY A 40 -10.42 16.10 5.95
C GLY A 40 -11.91 15.79 5.87
N THR A 41 -12.32 14.58 6.29
CA THR A 41 -13.72 14.15 6.26
C THR A 41 -14.36 14.27 7.65
N ASP A 42 -15.69 14.17 7.71
CA ASP A 42 -16.44 14.37 8.96
C ASP A 42 -16.92 13.07 9.61
N SER A 43 -16.83 11.92 8.91
CA SER A 43 -17.37 10.65 9.40
C SER A 43 -16.60 9.43 8.88
N PRO A 44 -16.70 8.27 9.57
CA PRO A 44 -16.14 7.01 9.07
C PRO A 44 -16.64 6.64 7.67
N TYR A 45 -17.91 6.90 7.37
CA TYR A 45 -18.46 6.69 6.03
C TYR A 45 -17.75 7.57 5.00
N ASP A 46 -17.63 8.87 5.26
CA ASP A 46 -17.04 9.82 4.31
C ASP A 46 -15.56 9.52 4.10
N PHE A 47 -14.83 9.15 5.15
CA PHE A 47 -13.47 8.61 5.06
C PHE A 47 -13.39 7.38 4.14
N LEU A 48 -14.28 6.40 4.32
CA LEU A 48 -14.31 5.19 3.49
C LEU A 48 -14.69 5.49 2.03
N VAL A 49 -15.50 6.51 1.77
CA VAL A 49 -15.78 6.98 0.41
C VAL A 49 -14.56 7.67 -0.19
N ALA A 50 -13.91 8.57 0.56
CA ALA A 50 -12.71 9.29 0.12
C ALA A 50 -11.59 8.32 -0.25
N THR A 51 -11.34 7.29 0.55
CA THR A 51 -10.30 6.28 0.22
C THR A 51 -10.56 5.49 -1.06
N ARG A 52 -11.81 5.45 -1.59
CA ARG A 52 -12.09 4.79 -2.89
C ARG A 52 -11.51 5.55 -4.08
N THR A 53 -11.29 6.86 -3.94
CA THR A 53 -10.70 7.69 -5.01
C THR A 53 -9.19 7.52 -5.07
N VAL A 54 -8.57 7.09 -3.96
CA VAL A 54 -7.13 6.80 -3.87
C VAL A 54 -6.85 5.46 -4.57
N THR A 55 -6.63 5.53 -5.88
CA THR A 55 -6.33 4.35 -6.69
C THR A 55 -5.30 4.65 -7.78
N THR A 56 -4.41 3.69 -8.02
CA THR A 56 -3.44 3.73 -9.11
C THR A 56 -4.01 3.21 -10.43
N ARG A 57 -5.16 2.51 -10.42
CA ARG A 57 -5.70 1.78 -11.58
C ARG A 57 -5.79 2.60 -12.86
N THR A 58 -6.18 3.86 -12.76
CA THR A 58 -6.38 4.75 -13.92
C THR A 58 -5.08 5.37 -14.43
N VAL A 59 -4.03 5.39 -13.60
CA VAL A 59 -2.78 6.09 -13.86
C VAL A 59 -1.58 5.16 -14.10
N SER A 60 -1.62 3.91 -13.62
CA SER A 60 -0.49 2.95 -13.75
C SER A 60 -0.01 2.75 -15.18
N LYS A 61 -0.91 2.83 -16.17
CA LYS A 61 -0.59 2.72 -17.60
C LYS A 61 0.28 3.87 -18.16
N HIS A 62 0.49 4.94 -17.40
CA HIS A 62 1.33 6.07 -17.81
C HIS A 62 2.73 6.03 -17.20
N VAL A 63 3.01 5.05 -16.33
CA VAL A 63 4.34 4.88 -15.74
C VAL A 63 5.24 4.22 -16.78
N THR A 64 6.29 4.91 -17.21
CA THR A 64 7.25 4.43 -18.24
C THR A 64 8.65 4.09 -17.69
N ALA A 65 8.88 4.30 -16.39
CA ALA A 65 10.15 4.02 -15.73
C ALA A 65 10.35 2.51 -15.44
N ASP A 66 11.54 2.14 -14.97
CA ASP A 66 11.76 0.87 -14.27
C ASP A 66 11.11 0.95 -12.89
N VAL A 67 10.42 -0.12 -12.48
CA VAL A 67 9.67 -0.14 -11.21
C VAL A 67 10.06 -1.36 -10.39
N LEU A 68 10.40 -1.13 -9.12
CA LEU A 68 10.50 -2.16 -8.10
C LEU A 68 9.24 -2.16 -7.22
N LEU A 69 8.54 -3.29 -7.19
CA LEU A 69 7.43 -3.53 -6.26
C LEU A 69 7.89 -4.46 -5.15
N ILE A 70 7.86 -3.96 -3.91
CA ILE A 70 8.20 -4.74 -2.71
C ILE A 70 6.92 -5.06 -1.93
N ALA A 71 6.78 -6.31 -1.49
CA ALA A 71 5.68 -6.74 -0.66
C ALA A 71 6.16 -7.69 0.45
N GLY A 72 5.47 -7.68 1.58
CA GLY A 72 5.60 -8.71 2.62
C GLY A 72 4.58 -9.82 2.43
N ALA A 73 4.98 -11.08 2.62
CA ALA A 73 4.07 -12.23 2.53
C ALA A 73 2.98 -12.21 3.63
N ASP A 74 3.27 -11.62 4.78
CA ASP A 74 2.42 -11.57 5.96
C ASP A 74 1.84 -10.16 6.21
N ASP A 75 1.88 -9.28 5.20
CA ASP A 75 1.35 -7.91 5.31
C ASP A 75 -0.18 -7.91 5.51
N HIS A 76 -0.61 -7.62 6.75
CA HIS A 76 -2.03 -7.56 7.12
C HIS A 76 -2.74 -6.28 6.67
N TYR A 77 -2.00 -5.23 6.30
CA TYR A 77 -2.57 -3.97 5.80
C TYR A 77 -2.78 -4.06 4.28
N VAL A 78 -1.77 -4.51 3.54
CA VAL A 78 -1.77 -4.58 2.08
C VAL A 78 -1.58 -6.02 1.62
N ARG A 79 -2.71 -6.71 1.39
CA ARG A 79 -2.70 -8.10 0.90
C ARG A 79 -1.79 -8.30 -0.32
N LEU A 80 -1.01 -9.38 -0.32
CA LEU A 80 -0.06 -9.72 -1.40
C LEU A 80 -0.67 -9.70 -2.82
N ARG A 81 -1.93 -10.13 -2.98
CA ARG A 81 -2.63 -10.07 -4.28
C ARG A 81 -2.69 -8.66 -4.88
N GLN A 82 -2.60 -7.61 -4.08
CA GLN A 82 -2.52 -6.23 -4.56
C GLN A 82 -1.23 -5.97 -5.34
N SER A 83 -0.09 -6.49 -4.87
CA SER A 83 1.21 -6.36 -5.56
C SER A 83 1.15 -6.99 -6.95
N HIS A 84 0.62 -8.22 -7.07
CA HIS A 84 0.44 -8.87 -8.37
C HIS A 84 -0.51 -8.13 -9.31
N ARG A 85 -1.53 -7.43 -8.77
CA ARG A 85 -2.40 -6.59 -9.59
C ARG A 85 -1.66 -5.33 -10.06
N GLN A 86 -0.93 -4.68 -9.17
CA GLN A 86 -0.16 -3.48 -9.50
C GLN A 86 0.88 -3.79 -10.58
N ALA A 87 1.59 -4.91 -10.49
CA ALA A 87 2.55 -5.33 -11.51
C ALA A 87 1.91 -5.46 -12.90
N ARG A 88 0.69 -6.00 -12.98
CA ARG A 88 -0.06 -6.10 -14.25
C ARG A 88 -0.58 -4.75 -14.74
N ASP A 89 -1.00 -3.88 -13.83
CA ASP A 89 -1.55 -2.57 -14.18
C ASP A 89 -0.46 -1.60 -14.67
N LEU A 90 0.83 -1.85 -14.36
CA LEU A 90 2.02 -1.12 -14.86
C LEU A 90 2.41 -1.53 -16.29
N SER A 91 1.44 -1.54 -17.21
CA SER A 91 1.61 -2.10 -18.55
C SER A 91 2.55 -1.34 -19.49
N ALA A 92 2.87 -0.09 -19.17
CA ALA A 92 3.77 0.76 -19.96
C ALA A 92 5.15 0.94 -19.32
N ALA A 93 5.40 0.32 -18.16
CA ALA A 93 6.68 0.43 -17.47
C ALA A 93 7.77 -0.23 -18.32
N ARG A 94 8.96 0.37 -18.35
CA ARG A 94 10.12 -0.18 -19.08
C ARG A 94 10.48 -1.57 -18.54
N SER A 95 10.45 -1.74 -17.22
CA SER A 95 10.56 -3.03 -16.55
C SER A 95 9.80 -3.00 -15.22
N VAL A 96 9.34 -4.17 -14.78
CA VAL A 96 8.72 -4.34 -13.46
C VAL A 96 9.39 -5.50 -12.75
N THR A 97 10.14 -5.19 -11.70
CA THR A 97 10.72 -6.18 -10.79
C THR A 97 9.83 -6.30 -9.57
N THR A 98 9.47 -7.53 -9.18
CA THR A 98 8.70 -7.78 -7.96
C THR A 98 9.54 -8.53 -6.93
N ARG A 99 9.49 -8.11 -5.68
CA ARG A 99 10.11 -8.80 -4.55
C ARG A 99 9.11 -9.04 -3.44
N VAL A 100 8.98 -10.30 -3.03
CA VAL A 100 8.16 -10.70 -1.87
C VAL A 100 9.06 -11.16 -0.75
N PHE A 101 9.05 -10.47 0.39
CA PHE A 101 9.76 -10.86 1.61
C PHE A 101 8.95 -11.88 2.42
N THR A 102 9.65 -12.90 2.92
CA THR A 102 9.04 -13.97 3.71
C THR A 102 9.48 -13.92 5.18
N ALA A 103 8.81 -14.70 6.02
CA ALA A 103 9.13 -14.78 7.45
C ALA A 103 10.57 -15.24 7.70
N ALA A 104 11.14 -16.07 6.81
CA ALA A 104 12.53 -16.52 6.90
C ALA A 104 13.55 -15.37 6.84
N GLU A 105 13.15 -14.24 6.27
CA GLU A 105 14.00 -13.04 6.12
C GLU A 105 13.71 -11.98 7.19
N GLN A 106 12.76 -12.28 8.09
CA GLN A 106 12.27 -11.37 9.13
C GLN A 106 11.70 -10.05 8.58
N ALA A 107 11.30 -10.04 7.30
CA ALA A 107 10.83 -8.84 6.60
C ALA A 107 9.42 -9.01 5.98
N SER A 108 8.66 -10.04 6.35
CA SER A 108 7.33 -10.30 5.75
C SER A 108 6.20 -9.37 6.20
N ASN A 109 6.43 -8.55 7.22
CA ASN A 109 5.45 -7.59 7.73
C ASN A 109 5.37 -6.34 6.86
N HIS A 110 4.32 -5.54 7.09
CA HIS A 110 4.14 -4.24 6.42
C HIS A 110 5.38 -3.36 6.51
N CYS A 111 5.73 -2.70 5.39
CA CYS A 111 6.92 -1.86 5.25
C CYS A 111 8.25 -2.56 5.61
N GLN A 112 8.28 -3.89 5.65
CA GLN A 112 9.46 -4.69 6.02
C GLN A 112 10.05 -4.28 7.39
N VAL A 113 9.22 -3.78 8.31
CA VAL A 113 9.68 -3.18 9.60
C VAL A 113 10.50 -4.15 10.45
N GLY A 114 10.26 -5.46 10.33
CA GLY A 114 11.05 -6.47 11.04
C GLY A 114 12.51 -6.59 10.56
N ASN A 115 12.81 -6.16 9.34
CA ASN A 115 14.16 -6.16 8.77
C ASN A 115 14.31 -5.12 7.66
N SER A 116 14.21 -3.84 8.03
CA SER A 116 14.35 -2.71 7.08
C SER A 116 15.71 -2.72 6.36
N GLY A 117 16.76 -3.24 7.00
CA GLY A 117 18.09 -3.37 6.39
C GLY A 117 18.09 -4.29 5.16
N ALA A 118 17.37 -5.42 5.21
CA ALA A 118 17.22 -6.30 4.05
C ALA A 118 16.43 -5.63 2.91
N CYS A 119 15.38 -4.86 3.26
CA CYS A 119 14.62 -4.08 2.29
C CYS A 119 15.50 -3.02 1.60
N ILE A 120 16.27 -2.24 2.37
CA ILE A 120 17.15 -1.18 1.84
C ILE A 120 18.21 -1.78 0.93
N ARG A 121 18.90 -2.85 1.36
CA ARG A 121 19.89 -3.53 0.51
C ARG A 121 19.29 -4.01 -0.81
N THR A 122 18.07 -4.55 -0.77
CA THR A 122 17.36 -4.97 -1.98
C THR A 122 17.09 -3.79 -2.92
N ILE A 123 16.67 -2.63 -2.38
CA ILE A 123 16.44 -1.42 -3.18
C ILE A 123 17.74 -0.95 -3.82
N LEU A 124 18.82 -0.85 -3.04
CA LEU A 124 20.13 -0.41 -3.54
C LEU A 124 20.66 -1.35 -4.63
N SER A 125 20.67 -2.65 -4.37
CA SER A 125 21.10 -3.64 -5.37
C SER A 125 20.24 -3.59 -6.62
N TRP A 126 18.93 -3.31 -6.52
CA TRP A 126 18.10 -3.14 -7.70
C TRP A 126 18.45 -1.86 -8.48
N ILE A 127 18.68 -0.74 -7.79
CA ILE A 127 19.12 0.51 -8.43
C ILE A 127 20.42 0.28 -9.21
N ASP A 128 21.38 -0.46 -8.64
CA ASP A 128 22.65 -0.79 -9.30
C ASP A 128 22.42 -1.62 -10.58
N THR A 129 21.39 -2.47 -10.64
CA THR A 129 21.08 -3.26 -11.85
C THR A 129 20.47 -2.45 -12.99
N ILE A 130 19.83 -1.31 -12.70
CA ILE A 130 19.15 -0.48 -13.71
C ILE A 130 19.92 0.81 -14.04
N THR A 131 20.91 1.16 -13.23
CA THR A 131 21.79 2.30 -13.48
C THR A 131 22.98 1.79 -14.30
N PRO A 132 23.21 2.30 -15.53
CA PRO A 132 24.44 2.03 -16.24
C PRO A 132 25.62 2.40 -15.35
N SER A 133 26.65 1.56 -15.27
CA SER A 133 27.87 1.85 -14.51
C SER A 133 28.37 3.24 -14.89
N ALA A 134 28.21 4.21 -13.98
CA ALA A 134 28.84 5.50 -14.12
C ALA A 134 30.35 5.28 -14.14
N ASP A 135 31.05 5.94 -15.06
CA ASP A 135 32.51 6.06 -14.95
C ASP A 135 32.85 6.48 -13.52
N PRO A 136 33.89 5.89 -12.89
CA PRO A 136 34.29 6.28 -11.56
C PRO A 136 34.53 7.78 -11.51
N LEU A 137 33.97 8.45 -10.50
CA LEU A 137 34.19 9.87 -10.26
C LEU A 137 35.69 10.18 -10.35
N PRO A 138 36.10 11.21 -11.11
CA PRO A 138 37.51 11.59 -11.17
C PRO A 138 37.98 11.92 -9.75
N VAL A 139 39.00 11.19 -9.31
CA VAL A 139 39.71 11.37 -8.04
C VAL A 139 40.45 12.71 -8.01
#